data_AF-A0A4U1FBZ8-F1
#
_entry.id   AF-A0A4U1FBZ8-F1
#
_cell.length_a   1.000
_cell.length_b   1.000
_cell.length_c   1.000
_cell.angle_alpha   90.00
_cell.angle_beta   90.00
_cell.angle_gamma   90.00
#
_symmetry.space_group_name_H-M   'P 1'
#
loop_
_entity.id
_entity.type
_entity.pdbx_description
1 polymer ?
#
loop_
_entity_poly.entity_id
_entity_poly.type
_entity_poly.pdbx_seq_one_letter_code
_entity_poly.pdbx_strand_id
1 'polypeptide(L)'
;MKNIVHNYSEAEIKAREATSNDPWGPSSSLMSEIADLTYNVVAFSEIISMIWKRLNDHGKNWLHVYKAMTLMEYLIKMGLERVSEQCKENTYAVQTLKDFQYVDRDGKDQGVNVREKAKQLVALLRHEDLVREERAHALKTKEKLAQTATASSAAVGSGTARGRAGLAAEQQGVGAAAPAGPGHEQEGGRPDPVLRP
;
A
#
# COMPACT_ATOMS: atom_id res chain seq x y z
N MET A 1 -21.10 18.25 3.91
CA MET A 1 -22.13 17.23 4.21
C MET A 1 -22.81 16.80 2.90
N LYS A 2 -22.48 15.62 2.34
CA LYS A 2 -22.97 15.16 1.02
C LYS A 2 -23.47 13.71 0.97
N ASN A 3 -23.81 13.11 2.11
CA ASN A 3 -24.16 11.67 2.19
C ASN A 3 -25.56 11.38 2.79
N ILE A 4 -26.48 12.35 2.86
CA ILE A 4 -27.77 12.17 3.56
C ILE A 4 -28.92 11.70 2.61
N VAL A 5 -28.73 11.69 1.29
CA VAL A 5 -29.83 11.42 0.33
C VAL A 5 -29.82 9.99 -0.26
N HIS A 6 -28.83 9.19 0.08
CA HIS A 6 -28.82 7.76 -0.21
C HIS A 6 -28.25 7.08 1.02
N ASN A 7 -29.00 6.16 1.64
CA ASN A 7 -28.50 5.32 2.74
C ASN A 7 -27.44 4.36 2.20
N TYR A 8 -26.27 4.87 1.82
CA TYR A 8 -25.15 4.06 1.42
C TYR A 8 -24.71 3.20 2.61
N SER A 9 -24.48 1.92 2.35
CA SER A 9 -23.90 1.04 3.35
C SER A 9 -22.50 1.50 3.75
N GLU A 10 -21.98 1.02 4.88
CA GLU A 10 -20.59 1.28 5.26
C GLU A 10 -19.61 0.84 4.15
N ALA A 11 -19.89 -0.28 3.50
CA ALA A 11 -19.08 -0.83 2.42
C ALA A 11 -19.06 0.11 1.19
N GLU A 12 -20.22 0.65 0.81
CA GLU A 12 -20.32 1.62 -0.28
C GLU A 12 -19.61 2.93 0.06
N ILE A 13 -19.75 3.43 1.29
CA ILE A 13 -19.08 4.64 1.75
C ILE A 13 -17.55 4.46 1.63
N LYS A 14 -17.00 3.36 2.15
CA LYS A 14 -15.57 3.09 2.09
C LYS A 14 -15.08 2.88 0.66
N ALA A 15 -15.82 2.14 -0.17
CA ALA A 15 -15.46 1.95 -1.57
C ALA A 15 -15.45 3.29 -2.35
N ARG A 16 -16.41 4.18 -2.07
CA ARG A 16 -16.46 5.53 -2.66
C ARG A 16 -15.33 6.43 -2.19
N GLU A 17 -14.94 6.34 -0.93
CA GLU A 17 -13.83 7.08 -0.36
C GLU A 17 -12.50 6.61 -0.96
N ALA A 18 -12.27 5.30 -1.02
CA ALA A 18 -11.07 4.73 -1.63
C ALA A 18 -10.93 5.07 -3.12
N THR A 19 -12.06 5.31 -3.81
CA THR A 19 -12.13 5.68 -5.23
C THR A 19 -12.53 7.14 -5.46
N SER A 20 -12.29 8.03 -4.48
CA SER A 20 -12.57 9.46 -4.60
C SER A 20 -11.71 10.14 -5.67
N ASN A 21 -12.13 11.30 -6.17
CA ASN A 21 -11.35 12.09 -7.15
C ASN A 21 -10.23 12.92 -6.51
N ASP A 22 -9.87 12.63 -5.25
CA ASP A 22 -8.80 13.34 -4.57
C ASP A 22 -7.44 12.97 -5.17
N PRO A 23 -6.46 13.90 -5.21
CA PRO A 23 -5.17 13.69 -5.88
C PRO A 23 -4.27 12.67 -5.16
N TRP A 24 -4.65 12.19 -3.98
CA TRP A 24 -3.97 11.14 -3.25
C TRP A 24 -4.63 9.77 -3.45
N GLY A 25 -3.80 8.72 -3.41
CA GLY A 25 -4.26 7.33 -3.46
C GLY A 25 -5.00 6.90 -2.18
N PRO A 26 -5.77 5.80 -2.24
CA PRO A 26 -6.39 5.23 -1.05
C PRO A 26 -5.33 4.79 -0.03
N SER A 27 -5.61 5.00 1.26
CA SER A 27 -4.71 4.54 2.32
C SER A 27 -4.75 3.02 2.44
N SER A 28 -3.61 2.40 2.79
CA SER A 28 -3.54 0.95 2.99
C SER A 28 -4.50 0.45 4.07
N SER A 29 -4.72 1.24 5.14
CA SER A 29 -5.71 0.92 6.19
C SER A 29 -7.11 0.80 5.61
N LEU A 30 -7.54 1.81 4.83
CA LEU A 30 -8.87 1.82 4.21
C LEU A 30 -9.03 0.63 3.26
N MET A 31 -8.02 0.33 2.44
CA MET A 31 -8.06 -0.83 1.54
C MET A 31 -8.12 -2.15 2.31
N SER A 32 -7.42 -2.27 3.43
CA SER A 32 -7.49 -3.44 4.30
C SER A 32 -8.87 -3.63 4.90
N GLU A 33 -9.50 -2.55 5.39
CA GLU A 33 -10.87 -2.61 5.92
C GLU A 33 -11.87 -3.03 4.84
N ILE A 34 -11.74 -2.51 3.61
CA ILE A 34 -12.57 -2.92 2.47
C ILE A 34 -12.32 -4.41 2.14
N ALA A 35 -11.07 -4.86 2.17
CA ALA A 35 -10.73 -6.27 1.95
C ALA A 35 -11.40 -7.18 2.98
N ASP A 36 -11.42 -6.80 4.26
CA ASP A 36 -12.10 -7.57 5.30
C ASP A 36 -13.63 -7.56 5.10
N LEU A 37 -14.22 -6.46 4.61
CA LEU A 37 -15.65 -6.40 4.25
C LEU A 37 -16.03 -7.31 3.08
N THR A 38 -15.09 -7.69 2.19
CA THR A 38 -15.41 -8.58 1.06
C THR A 38 -15.82 -9.99 1.46
N TYR A 39 -15.60 -10.40 2.71
CA TYR A 39 -16.09 -11.69 3.23
C TYR A 39 -17.60 -11.68 3.55
N ASN A 40 -18.23 -10.51 3.63
CA ASN A 40 -19.68 -10.39 3.72
C ASN A 40 -20.29 -10.35 2.31
N VAL A 41 -21.25 -11.24 2.02
CA VAL A 41 -21.83 -11.42 0.67
C VAL A 41 -22.54 -10.15 0.14
N VAL A 42 -23.22 -9.41 1.02
CA VAL A 42 -23.93 -8.18 0.65
C VAL A 42 -22.91 -7.07 0.36
N ALA A 43 -22.00 -6.82 1.30
CA ALA A 43 -20.94 -5.83 1.16
C ALA A 43 -20.04 -6.10 -0.05
N PHE A 44 -19.72 -7.36 -0.34
CA PHE A 44 -18.99 -7.78 -1.52
C PHE A 44 -19.64 -7.26 -2.80
N SER A 45 -20.95 -7.49 -2.94
CA SER A 45 -21.71 -7.10 -4.15
C SER A 45 -21.72 -5.58 -4.33
N GLU A 46 -21.87 -4.85 -3.23
CA GLU A 46 -21.83 -3.38 -3.20
C GLU A 46 -20.45 -2.82 -3.57
N ILE A 47 -19.37 -3.37 -3.00
CA ILE A 47 -17.98 -2.97 -3.27
C ILE A 47 -17.64 -3.21 -4.73
N ILE A 48 -17.89 -4.41 -5.25
CA ILE A 48 -17.57 -4.77 -6.64
C ILE A 48 -18.37 -3.91 -7.62
N SER A 49 -19.67 -3.71 -7.38
CA SER A 49 -20.51 -2.82 -8.19
C SER A 49 -19.98 -1.38 -8.23
N MET A 50 -19.56 -0.84 -7.08
CA MET A 50 -18.96 0.50 -6.99
C MET A 50 -17.65 0.60 -7.77
N ILE A 51 -16.78 -0.41 -7.67
CA ILE A 51 -15.51 -0.44 -8.41
C ILE A 51 -15.77 -0.46 -9.92
N TRP A 52 -16.65 -1.32 -10.41
CA TRP A 52 -16.99 -1.38 -11.84
C TRP A 52 -17.59 -0.08 -12.36
N LYS A 53 -18.45 0.57 -11.56
CA LYS A 53 -18.97 1.89 -11.89
C LYS A 53 -17.86 2.92 -12.08
N ARG A 54 -16.84 2.89 -11.22
CA ARG A 54 -15.68 3.80 -11.27
C ARG A 54 -14.69 3.47 -12.38
N LEU A 55 -14.56 2.20 -12.76
CA LEU A 55 -13.73 1.79 -13.90
C LEU A 55 -14.30 2.29 -15.24
N ASN A 56 -15.61 2.53 -15.30
CA ASN A 56 -16.29 3.06 -16.48
C ASN A 56 -16.36 4.61 -16.52
N ASP A 57 -15.60 5.31 -15.67
CA ASP A 57 -15.44 6.76 -15.75
C ASP A 57 -14.46 7.14 -16.90
N HIS A 58 -14.53 8.39 -17.37
CA HIS A 58 -13.76 8.85 -18.54
C HIS A 58 -13.18 10.25 -18.37
N GLY A 59 -12.18 10.57 -19.18
CA GLY A 59 -11.62 11.92 -19.31
C GLY A 59 -11.12 12.49 -17.98
N LYS A 60 -11.66 13.64 -17.56
CA LYS A 60 -11.25 14.35 -16.34
C LYS A 60 -11.38 13.54 -15.04
N ASN A 61 -12.17 12.46 -15.05
CA ASN A 61 -12.35 11.57 -13.91
C ASN A 61 -11.36 10.38 -13.90
N TRP A 62 -10.23 10.49 -14.60
CA TRP A 62 -9.22 9.42 -14.67
C TRP A 62 -8.74 8.92 -13.30
N LEU A 63 -8.76 9.75 -12.25
CA LEU A 63 -8.41 9.34 -10.88
C LEU A 63 -9.39 8.31 -10.32
N HIS A 64 -10.68 8.40 -10.65
CA HIS A 64 -11.66 7.37 -10.29
C HIS A 64 -11.26 6.02 -10.87
N VAL A 65 -10.93 5.99 -12.17
CA VAL A 65 -10.52 4.78 -12.89
C VAL A 65 -9.22 4.22 -12.30
N TYR A 66 -8.21 5.08 -12.11
CA TYR A 66 -6.91 4.70 -11.55
C TYR A 66 -7.01 4.14 -10.13
N LYS A 67 -7.76 4.81 -9.24
CA LYS A 67 -7.95 4.39 -7.84
C LYS A 67 -8.84 3.14 -7.74
N ALA A 68 -9.82 3.00 -8.63
CA ALA A 68 -10.62 1.78 -8.71
C ALA A 68 -9.77 0.55 -9.12
N MET A 69 -8.87 0.70 -10.10
CA MET A 69 -7.92 -0.38 -10.44
C MET A 69 -6.96 -0.67 -9.28
N THR A 70 -6.51 0.36 -8.56
CA THR A 70 -5.63 0.19 -7.39
C THR A 70 -6.33 -0.60 -6.28
N LEU A 71 -7.59 -0.27 -5.98
CA LEU A 71 -8.38 -1.01 -5.01
C LEU A 71 -8.65 -2.45 -5.49
N MET A 72 -9.01 -2.64 -6.76
CA MET A 72 -9.24 -3.96 -7.35
C MET A 72 -7.99 -4.86 -7.25
N GLU A 73 -6.81 -4.33 -7.58
CA GLU A 73 -5.54 -5.06 -7.42
C GLU A 73 -5.31 -5.49 -5.96
N TYR A 74 -5.54 -4.58 -5.01
CA TYR A 74 -5.40 -4.90 -3.59
C TYR A 74 -6.36 -6.00 -3.16
N LEU A 75 -7.62 -5.94 -3.59
CA LEU A 75 -8.64 -6.94 -3.25
C LEU A 75 -8.35 -8.31 -3.88
N ILE A 76 -7.77 -8.36 -5.09
CA ILE A 76 -7.32 -9.62 -5.69
C ILE A 76 -6.22 -10.26 -4.82
N LYS A 77 -5.31 -9.46 -4.26
CA LYS A 77 -4.20 -9.93 -3.43
C LYS A 77 -4.58 -10.22 -1.97
N MET A 78 -5.61 -9.54 -1.44
CA MET A 78 -5.86 -9.52 0.02
C MET A 78 -7.32 -9.77 0.43
N GLY A 79 -8.29 -9.56 -0.46
CA GLY A 79 -9.73 -9.73 -0.20
C GLY A 79 -10.20 -11.17 -0.42
N LEU A 80 -11.50 -11.39 -0.56
CA LEU A 80 -12.09 -12.71 -0.83
C LEU A 80 -11.65 -13.27 -2.20
N GLU A 81 -11.44 -14.58 -2.30
CA GLU A 81 -10.98 -15.25 -3.54
C GLU A 81 -11.90 -14.99 -4.74
N ARG A 82 -13.21 -14.93 -4.48
CA ARG A 82 -14.26 -14.59 -5.44
C ARG A 82 -14.05 -13.25 -6.17
N VAL A 83 -13.28 -12.32 -5.60
CA VAL A 83 -12.93 -11.06 -6.29
C VAL A 83 -12.16 -11.37 -7.58
N SER A 84 -11.22 -12.31 -7.53
CA SER A 84 -10.40 -12.68 -8.68
C SER A 84 -11.22 -13.34 -9.79
N GLU A 85 -12.20 -14.17 -9.43
CA GLU A 85 -13.14 -14.80 -10.36
C GLU A 85 -13.99 -13.76 -11.11
N GLN A 86 -14.58 -12.81 -10.37
CA GLN A 86 -15.36 -11.71 -10.97
C GLN A 86 -14.52 -10.84 -11.93
N CYS A 87 -13.25 -10.60 -11.60
CA CYS A 87 -12.36 -9.87 -12.49
C CYS A 87 -12.02 -10.66 -13.76
N LYS A 88 -11.93 -11.99 -13.68
CA LYS A 88 -11.69 -12.86 -14.84
C LYS A 88 -12.88 -12.91 -15.77
N GLU A 89 -14.08 -13.06 -15.23
CA GLU A 89 -15.34 -13.08 -16.00
C GLU A 89 -15.50 -11.82 -16.85
N ASN A 90 -15.05 -10.67 -16.34
CA ASN A 90 -15.11 -9.39 -17.04
C ASN A 90 -13.73 -8.80 -17.35
N THR A 91 -12.76 -9.66 -17.72
CA THR A 91 -11.38 -9.20 -18.02
C THR A 91 -11.37 -8.18 -19.16
N TYR A 92 -12.32 -8.27 -20.10
CA TYR A 92 -12.41 -7.34 -21.23
C TYR A 92 -12.54 -5.89 -20.78
N ALA A 93 -13.37 -5.60 -19.76
CA ALA A 93 -13.53 -4.25 -19.23
C ALA A 93 -12.23 -3.67 -18.63
N VAL A 94 -11.34 -4.52 -18.12
CA VAL A 94 -10.00 -4.09 -17.68
C VAL A 94 -9.04 -3.93 -18.86
N GLN A 95 -9.17 -4.77 -19.90
CA GLN A 95 -8.32 -4.69 -21.08
C GLN A 95 -8.51 -3.40 -21.88
N THR A 96 -9.73 -2.90 -21.99
CA THR A 96 -10.02 -1.63 -22.70
C THR A 96 -9.34 -0.43 -22.05
N LEU A 97 -9.07 -0.47 -20.74
CA LEU A 97 -8.37 0.58 -20.01
C LEU A 97 -6.88 0.72 -20.42
N LYS A 98 -6.32 -0.29 -21.11
CA LYS A 98 -4.96 -0.18 -21.68
C LYS A 98 -4.85 0.87 -22.77
N ASP A 99 -5.97 1.27 -23.36
CA ASP A 99 -6.04 2.29 -24.42
C ASP A 99 -6.66 3.61 -23.89
N PHE A 100 -6.79 3.77 -22.57
CA PHE A 100 -7.35 4.96 -21.95
C PHE A 100 -6.53 6.22 -22.29
N GLN A 101 -7.21 7.28 -22.71
CA GLN A 101 -6.60 8.55 -23.10
C GLN A 101 -7.19 9.71 -22.30
N TYR A 102 -6.32 10.51 -21.70
CA TYR A 102 -6.69 11.79 -21.14
C TYR A 102 -5.46 12.68 -21.02
N VAL A 103 -5.48 13.81 -21.74
CA VAL A 103 -4.50 14.88 -21.60
C VAL A 103 -5.16 15.99 -20.80
N ASP A 104 -4.51 16.44 -19.73
CA ASP A 104 -5.03 17.51 -18.89
C ASP A 104 -4.88 18.90 -19.55
N ARG A 105 -5.33 19.94 -18.85
CA ARG A 105 -5.29 21.32 -19.37
C ARG A 105 -3.88 21.87 -19.51
N ASP A 106 -2.91 21.29 -18.81
CA ASP A 106 -1.50 21.67 -18.88
C ASP A 106 -0.76 20.88 -19.98
N GLY A 107 -1.48 20.06 -20.76
CA GLY A 107 -0.91 19.24 -21.82
C GLY A 107 -0.24 17.96 -21.33
N LYS A 108 -0.43 17.56 -20.06
CA LYS A 108 0.16 16.33 -19.52
C LYS A 108 -0.77 15.14 -19.78
N ASP A 109 -0.21 14.06 -20.31
CA ASP A 109 -0.93 12.80 -20.47
C ASP A 109 -1.08 12.11 -19.10
N GLN A 110 -2.26 12.27 -18.51
CA GLN A 110 -2.64 11.57 -17.27
C GLN A 110 -3.17 10.16 -17.56
N GLY A 111 -3.59 9.90 -18.80
CA GLY A 111 -4.05 8.59 -19.23
C GLY A 111 -2.94 7.53 -19.18
N VAL A 112 -1.67 7.93 -19.32
CA VAL A 112 -0.52 7.00 -19.21
C VAL A 112 -0.54 6.21 -17.90
N ASN A 113 -0.87 6.85 -16.78
CA ASN A 113 -0.96 6.20 -15.46
C ASN A 113 -2.03 5.10 -15.46
N VAL A 114 -3.17 5.36 -16.10
CA VAL A 114 -4.27 4.38 -16.23
C VAL A 114 -3.83 3.21 -17.10
N ARG A 115 -3.19 3.49 -18.25
CA ARG A 115 -2.72 2.45 -19.18
C ARG A 115 -1.67 1.54 -18.55
N GLU A 116 -0.70 2.10 -17.83
CA GLU A 116 0.34 1.32 -17.14
C GLU A 116 -0.27 0.44 -16.05
N LYS A 117 -1.17 1.00 -15.23
CA LYS A 117 -1.87 0.25 -14.19
C LYS A 117 -2.74 -0.86 -14.76
N ALA A 118 -3.44 -0.63 -15.86
CA ALA A 118 -4.25 -1.63 -16.55
C ALA A 118 -3.38 -2.79 -17.07
N LYS A 119 -2.20 -2.52 -17.61
CA LYS A 119 -1.25 -3.57 -18.05
C LYS A 119 -0.83 -4.46 -16.88
N GLN A 120 -0.48 -3.86 -15.73
CA GLN A 120 -0.11 -4.59 -14.53
C GLN A 120 -1.27 -5.45 -14.01
N LEU A 121 -2.47 -4.89 -13.94
CA LEU A 121 -3.66 -5.61 -13.47
C LEU A 121 -4.05 -6.78 -14.39
N VAL A 122 -3.97 -6.59 -15.72
CA VAL A 122 -4.21 -7.68 -16.69
C VAL A 122 -3.14 -8.77 -16.56
N ALA A 123 -1.87 -8.41 -16.34
CA ALA A 123 -0.82 -9.39 -16.10
C ALA A 123 -1.10 -10.21 -14.82
N LEU A 124 -1.49 -9.54 -13.73
CA LEU A 124 -1.88 -10.19 -12.48
C LEU A 124 -3.01 -11.20 -12.68
N LEU A 125 -4.08 -10.81 -13.40
CA LEU A 125 -5.23 -11.68 -13.66
C LEU A 125 -4.90 -12.92 -14.52
N ARG A 126 -3.85 -12.84 -15.35
CA ARG A 126 -3.39 -13.96 -16.19
C ARG A 126 -2.53 -14.98 -15.45
N HIS A 127 -1.86 -14.57 -14.37
CA HIS A 127 -0.92 -15.41 -13.63
C HIS A 127 -1.49 -15.81 -12.26
N GLU A 128 -2.45 -16.73 -12.26
CA GLU A 128 -3.18 -17.15 -11.05
C GLU A 128 -2.30 -17.79 -9.99
N ASP A 129 -1.27 -18.55 -10.38
CA ASP A 129 -0.37 -19.19 -9.43
C ASP A 129 0.44 -18.16 -8.63
N LEU A 130 0.84 -17.05 -9.27
CA LEU A 130 1.48 -15.93 -8.58
C LEU A 130 0.50 -15.24 -7.61
N VAL A 131 -0.76 -15.06 -8.00
CA VAL A 131 -1.79 -14.49 -7.12
C VAL A 131 -2.00 -15.39 -5.89
N ARG A 132 -2.03 -16.71 -6.07
CA ARG A 132 -2.20 -17.67 -4.97
C ARG A 132 -1.01 -17.62 -4.00
N GLU A 133 0.21 -17.52 -4.52
CA GLU A 133 1.43 -17.38 -3.73
C GLU A 133 1.49 -16.03 -2.99
N GLU A 134 1.20 -14.92 -3.66
CA GLU A 134 1.13 -13.59 -3.05
C GLU A 134 0.09 -13.55 -1.91
N ARG A 135 -1.08 -14.16 -2.10
CA ARG A 135 -2.13 -14.28 -1.08
C ARG A 135 -1.64 -15.09 0.13
N ALA A 136 -0.99 -16.22 -0.09
CA ALA A 136 -0.42 -17.05 0.98
C ALA A 136 0.65 -16.30 1.78
N HIS A 137 1.52 -15.55 1.09
CA HIS A 137 2.55 -14.73 1.73
C HIS A 137 1.94 -13.56 2.54
N ALA A 138 0.93 -12.90 1.98
CA ALA A 138 0.32 -11.74 2.59
C ALA A 138 -0.54 -12.10 3.82
N LEU A 139 -1.26 -13.24 3.79
CA LEU A 139 -1.93 -13.80 4.98
C LEU A 139 -0.94 -14.07 6.11
N LYS A 140 0.18 -14.74 5.80
CA LYS A 140 1.23 -15.04 6.79
C LYS A 140 1.87 -13.77 7.39
N THR A 141 1.96 -12.70 6.63
CA THR A 141 2.48 -11.40 7.10
C THR A 141 1.46 -10.68 7.97
N LYS A 142 0.18 -10.67 7.59
CA LYS A 142 -0.92 -10.11 8.39
C LYS A 142 -1.03 -10.81 9.75
N GLU A 143 -0.92 -12.14 9.79
CA GLU A 143 -0.94 -12.94 11.02
C GLU A 143 0.23 -12.59 11.95
N LYS A 144 1.45 -12.50 11.41
CA LYS A 144 2.64 -12.12 12.21
C LYS A 144 2.51 -10.72 12.80
N LEU A 145 2.01 -9.75 12.03
CA LEU A 145 1.82 -8.38 12.50
C LEU A 145 0.76 -8.32 13.62
N ALA A 146 -0.35 -9.06 13.46
CA ALA A 146 -1.38 -9.19 14.49
C ALA A 146 -0.86 -9.85 15.79
N GLN A 147 0.03 -10.85 15.67
CA GLN A 147 0.69 -11.50 16.80
C GLN A 147 1.68 -10.58 17.52
N THR A 148 2.42 -9.74 16.80
CA THR A 148 3.30 -8.74 17.43
C THR A 148 2.52 -7.63 18.14
N ALA A 149 1.35 -7.25 17.62
CA ALA A 149 0.46 -6.28 18.27
C ALA A 149 -0.18 -6.84 19.57
N THR A 150 -0.44 -8.14 19.64
CA THR A 150 -0.96 -8.82 20.84
C THR A 150 0.15 -9.15 21.86
N ALA A 151 1.37 -9.42 21.42
CA ALA A 151 2.53 -9.57 22.32
C ALA A 151 2.89 -8.25 23.02
N SER A 152 2.70 -7.11 22.34
CA SER A 152 2.97 -5.77 22.88
C SER A 152 1.96 -5.35 23.97
N SER A 153 0.75 -5.91 23.96
CA SER A 153 -0.28 -5.68 24.98
C SER A 153 -0.24 -6.70 26.13
N ALA A 154 0.40 -7.85 25.95
CA ALA A 154 0.63 -8.84 27.01
C ALA A 154 1.83 -8.51 27.93
N ALA A 155 2.73 -7.61 27.53
CA ALA A 155 3.93 -7.26 28.30
C ALA A 155 3.71 -6.20 29.41
N VAL A 156 2.50 -5.65 29.56
CA VAL A 156 2.22 -4.56 30.53
C VAL A 156 1.54 -5.04 31.83
N GLY A 157 1.52 -6.35 32.09
CA GLY A 157 0.72 -6.92 33.18
C GLY A 157 1.34 -8.08 33.93
N SER A 158 2.57 -7.96 34.44
CA SER A 158 3.01 -8.76 35.60
C SER A 158 4.31 -8.21 36.19
N GLY A 159 4.27 -7.73 37.43
CA GLY A 159 5.47 -7.20 38.10
C GLY A 159 5.18 -6.56 39.46
N THR A 160 4.74 -7.37 40.41
CA THR A 160 4.48 -7.03 41.81
C THR A 160 5.69 -6.40 42.51
N ALA A 161 5.43 -5.40 43.36
CA ALA A 161 6.39 -4.71 44.20
C ALA A 161 7.14 -5.62 45.20
N ARG A 162 8.45 -5.36 45.40
CA ARG A 162 9.14 -5.45 46.70
C ARG A 162 10.52 -4.79 46.64
N GLY A 163 10.69 -3.71 47.40
CA GLY A 163 11.98 -3.02 47.53
C GLY A 163 12.89 -3.67 48.58
N ARG A 164 14.20 -3.36 48.51
CA ARG A 164 15.06 -3.07 49.68
C ARG A 164 16.41 -2.48 49.25
N ALA A 165 16.85 -1.48 50.00
CA ALA A 165 18.11 -0.75 49.91
C ALA A 165 19.35 -1.58 50.32
N GLY A 166 20.55 -1.14 49.92
CA GLY A 166 21.82 -1.60 50.53
C GLY A 166 23.11 -1.25 49.78
N LEU A 167 23.71 -0.14 50.19
CA LEU A 167 25.12 0.33 50.19
C LEU A 167 26.28 -0.51 49.58
N ALA A 168 27.08 0.21 48.76
CA ALA A 168 28.54 0.47 48.80
C ALA A 168 29.58 -0.67 49.03
N ALA A 169 30.56 -0.78 48.12
CA ALA A 169 32.01 -0.56 48.39
C ALA A 169 32.91 -0.86 47.15
N GLU A 170 33.60 0.19 46.71
CA GLU A 170 34.98 0.33 46.22
C GLU A 170 35.92 -0.90 46.13
N GLN A 171 36.72 -1.04 45.05
CA GLN A 171 38.13 -0.56 44.96
C GLN A 171 38.93 -1.13 43.74
N GLN A 172 39.53 -0.20 42.97
CA GLN A 172 40.84 -0.18 42.25
C GLN A 172 41.29 -1.27 41.24
N GLY A 173 41.85 -0.79 40.11
CA GLY A 173 43.17 -1.26 39.65
C GLY A 173 43.43 -1.39 38.14
N VAL A 174 43.85 -0.29 37.52
CA VAL A 174 44.98 -0.12 36.54
C VAL A 174 45.04 -0.86 35.18
N GLY A 175 45.36 -0.10 34.12
CA GLY A 175 45.93 -0.64 32.87
C GLY A 175 45.76 0.26 31.64
N ALA A 176 46.72 1.16 31.42
CA ALA A 176 46.81 2.07 30.27
C ALA A 176 47.37 1.38 29.00
N ALA A 177 47.02 1.89 27.81
CA ALA A 177 47.95 2.16 26.70
C ALA A 177 47.23 2.69 25.44
N ALA A 178 47.59 3.91 25.03
CA ALA A 178 47.50 4.40 23.65
C ALA A 178 48.78 3.99 22.87
N PRO A 179 48.76 4.00 21.53
CA PRO A 179 49.44 5.07 20.77
C PRO A 179 48.63 5.52 19.54
N ALA A 180 48.54 6.81 19.20
CA ALA A 180 49.47 7.64 18.41
C ALA A 180 49.62 7.22 16.93
N GLY A 181 49.18 8.11 16.01
CA GLY A 181 49.46 8.09 14.56
C GLY A 181 50.93 8.42 14.22
N PRO A 182 51.33 8.48 12.93
CA PRO A 182 51.05 9.60 12.01
C PRO A 182 50.62 9.09 10.60
N GLY A 183 49.93 9.82 9.71
CA GLY A 183 50.30 11.06 9.04
C GLY A 183 50.92 10.76 7.66
N HIS A 184 50.25 11.10 6.56
CA HIS A 184 50.91 11.49 5.29
C HIS A 184 49.94 12.18 4.32
N GLU A 185 50.35 13.38 3.91
CA GLU A 185 49.82 14.29 2.89
C GLU A 185 50.12 13.81 1.46
N GLN A 186 49.23 14.13 0.49
CA GLN A 186 49.51 14.73 -0.83
C GLN A 186 48.18 14.99 -1.55
N GLU A 187 47.68 16.21 -1.68
CA GLU A 187 48.03 17.29 -2.64
C GLU A 187 47.66 17.01 -4.11
N GLY A 188 46.83 17.90 -4.69
CA GLY A 188 46.96 18.31 -6.09
C GLY A 188 45.80 17.99 -7.04
N GLY A 189 45.10 19.02 -7.52
CA GLY A 189 44.40 18.95 -8.82
C GLY A 189 43.07 19.69 -8.94
N ARG A 190 43.14 21.00 -9.21
CA ARG A 190 42.02 21.88 -9.59
C ARG A 190 41.46 21.58 -11.00
N PRO A 191 40.29 22.15 -11.37
CA PRO A 191 39.47 21.74 -12.52
C PRO A 191 39.85 22.48 -13.80
N ASP A 192 39.38 22.00 -14.97
CA ASP A 192 38.92 22.90 -16.05
C ASP A 192 38.01 22.20 -17.09
N PRO A 193 37.06 22.94 -17.71
CA PRO A 193 36.13 22.48 -18.73
C PRO A 193 36.58 22.87 -20.14
N VAL A 194 36.31 22.05 -21.17
CA VAL A 194 36.40 22.52 -22.57
C VAL A 194 35.26 21.96 -23.43
N LEU A 195 34.54 22.93 -23.97
CA LEU A 195 33.55 22.87 -25.05
C LEU A 195 34.20 22.54 -26.43
N ARG A 196 33.37 21.93 -27.31
CA ARG A 196 33.28 22.14 -28.78
C ARG A 196 34.31 21.45 -29.70
N PRO A 197 34.04 21.37 -31.03
CA PRO A 197 32.97 21.96 -31.86
C PRO A 197 31.70 21.13 -32.01
#